data_AF-A0A374WI14-F1
#
_entry.id   AF-A0A374WI14-F1
#
_cell.length_a   1.000
_cell.length_b   1.000
_cell.length_c   1.000
_cell.angle_alpha   90.00
_cell.angle_beta   90.00
_cell.angle_gamma   90.00
#
_symmetry.space_group_name_H-M   'P 1'
#
loop_
_entity.id
_entity.type
_entity.pdbx_description
1 polymer ?
#
loop_
_entity_poly.entity_id
_entity_poly.type
_entity_poly.pdbx_seq_one_letter_code
_entity_poly.pdbx_strand_id
1 'polypeptide(L)'
;MALKPSYNDKLYLPDLSNTEILILALEASQKLEWNIEQVTLEEIRFEVPFNMYSRGEAITFTIEKGSDGKVSVRSQSSSVQFVDYGKNRKNIQKLRETMEEIKASLTPEELAQRAKDFEEEFNRPLTEEEKAYIEEEKKRNSFLSFFIPRKGFIATPILIDINILVFIVMIASGVGIMSPSTLSLLKWGADFGPLTLTGDWWRTVTCNFIHIGAFHLLMNMYAFMYVGLLLEELIGGRRMFVSYLLTGLCSAAFSLYMHGETISAGASGSIFGLYGIFLAFLLFHRIAKEQRKALLTSILIFVGYNLVYGMKAGIDNAAHIGGLLSGFVLGIIYVVGYKFEKPDAQRTVSIIGELGIFCIFLFSFMILCKNVPPLYPEIRNEWESGIVEAYLNGELEEENENSNHSAVNSTDNLSSRKVPAYTPVGNDDTWLSYYDATTKFSCQYPTNWTKIAGAKGIIDGAEPPLLMLVNGGNQLTITALTYDTQKEFEHMKELSLTLPRNAQGEPSEDYQLSNVNINGLPMTKITNPLHIGAPDEPGEDVKQIVLHYFQESKKRSFAIVMLVYDEEAETDLNAIISSIQITQ
;
A
#
# COMPACT_ATOMS: atom_id res chain seq x y z
N MET A 1 -20.68 14.25 2.58
CA MET A 1 -20.97 14.95 1.31
C MET A 1 -21.15 13.89 0.23
N ALA A 2 -22.30 13.83 -0.45
CA ALA A 2 -22.74 12.65 -1.19
C ALA A 2 -21.87 12.36 -2.44
N LEU A 3 -21.01 11.35 -2.34
CA LEU A 3 -20.11 10.85 -3.39
C LEU A 3 -20.82 10.03 -4.50
N LYS A 4 -22.16 10.03 -4.54
CA LYS A 4 -22.99 9.27 -5.48
C LYS A 4 -23.94 10.22 -6.21
N PRO A 5 -23.64 10.59 -7.47
CA PRO A 5 -24.48 11.47 -8.25
C PRO A 5 -25.91 10.92 -8.36
N SER A 6 -26.89 11.82 -8.31
CA SER A 6 -28.30 11.47 -8.49
C SER A 6 -29.05 12.56 -9.23
N TYR A 7 -30.12 12.18 -9.91
CA TYR A 7 -31.06 13.09 -10.56
C TYR A 7 -32.48 12.76 -10.11
N ASN A 8 -33.26 13.78 -9.80
CA ASN A 8 -34.67 13.65 -9.42
C ASN A 8 -35.51 14.35 -10.47
N ASP A 9 -36.63 13.73 -10.84
CA ASP A 9 -37.64 14.32 -11.71
C ASP A 9 -39.04 14.04 -11.15
N LYS A 10 -40.04 14.78 -11.63
CA LYS A 10 -41.44 14.55 -11.32
C LYS A 10 -42.22 14.28 -12.60
N LEU A 11 -42.97 13.19 -12.61
CA LEU A 11 -43.87 12.83 -13.68
C LEU A 11 -45.30 13.10 -13.27
N TYR A 12 -46.12 13.53 -14.23
CA TYR A 12 -47.54 13.74 -14.03
C TYR A 12 -48.31 12.95 -15.07
N LEU A 13 -49.05 11.95 -14.61
CA LEU A 13 -49.83 11.02 -15.42
C LEU A 13 -51.30 11.14 -15.00
N PRO A 14 -52.01 12.18 -15.50
CA PRO A 14 -53.41 12.37 -15.18
C PRO A 14 -54.26 11.23 -15.75
N ASP A 15 -55.43 11.02 -15.16
CA ASP A 15 -56.46 10.09 -15.61
C ASP A 15 -56.06 8.60 -15.53
N LEU A 16 -55.01 8.27 -14.77
CA LEU A 16 -54.62 6.91 -14.42
C LEU A 16 -54.67 6.73 -12.90
N SER A 17 -55.13 5.57 -12.47
CA SER A 17 -55.02 5.14 -11.07
C SER A 17 -53.55 4.86 -10.71
N ASN A 18 -53.26 4.89 -9.41
CA ASN A 18 -51.92 4.60 -8.90
C ASN A 18 -51.40 3.23 -9.38
N THR A 19 -52.26 2.21 -9.36
CA THR A 19 -51.91 0.85 -9.79
C THR A 19 -51.60 0.79 -11.29
N GLU A 20 -52.37 1.47 -12.14
CA GLU A 20 -52.09 1.54 -13.57
C GLU A 20 -50.75 2.23 -13.86
N ILE A 21 -50.41 3.27 -13.10
CA ILE A 21 -49.11 3.95 -13.19
C ILE A 21 -47.96 3.00 -12.79
N LEU A 22 -48.13 2.20 -11.75
CA LEU A 22 -47.14 1.19 -11.33
C LEU A 22 -46.95 0.13 -12.41
N ILE A 23 -48.03 -0.34 -13.05
CA ILE A 23 -47.97 -1.33 -14.13
C ILE A 23 -47.20 -0.79 -15.34
N LEU A 24 -47.48 0.45 -15.75
CA LEU A 24 -46.72 1.10 -16.83
C LEU A 24 -45.23 1.17 -16.51
N ALA A 25 -44.87 1.49 -15.27
CA ALA A 25 -43.47 1.55 -14.85
C ALA A 25 -42.81 0.16 -14.83
N LEU A 26 -43.53 -0.88 -14.39
CA LEU A 26 -43.06 -2.28 -14.40
C LEU A 26 -42.81 -2.77 -15.83
N GLU A 27 -43.78 -2.61 -16.73
CA GLU A 27 -43.63 -3.04 -18.12
C GLU A 27 -42.54 -2.25 -18.84
N ALA A 28 -42.43 -0.95 -18.58
CA ALA A 28 -41.34 -0.13 -19.11
C ALA A 28 -39.97 -0.63 -18.64
N SER A 29 -39.85 -0.98 -17.36
CA SER A 29 -38.61 -1.55 -16.81
C SER A 29 -38.25 -2.89 -17.46
N GLN A 30 -39.24 -3.76 -17.70
CA GLN A 30 -39.02 -5.06 -18.35
C GLN A 30 -38.59 -4.88 -19.82
N LYS A 31 -39.22 -3.96 -20.54
CA LYS A 31 -38.85 -3.63 -21.92
C LYS A 31 -37.46 -2.99 -22.02
N LEU A 32 -37.04 -2.26 -20.98
CA LEU A 32 -35.69 -1.70 -20.84
C LEU A 32 -34.66 -2.71 -20.32
N GLU A 33 -35.09 -3.96 -20.04
CA GLU A 33 -34.27 -5.02 -19.47
C GLU A 33 -33.65 -4.64 -18.11
N TRP A 34 -34.38 -3.88 -17.28
CA TRP A 34 -33.94 -3.50 -15.94
C TRP A 34 -34.35 -4.54 -14.89
N ASN A 35 -33.52 -4.71 -13.86
CA ASN A 35 -33.82 -5.63 -12.77
C ASN A 35 -34.80 -4.95 -11.81
N ILE A 36 -35.84 -5.66 -11.38
CA ILE A 36 -36.79 -5.17 -10.37
C ILE A 36 -36.25 -5.59 -9.00
N GLU A 37 -35.91 -4.63 -8.14
CA GLU A 37 -35.39 -4.89 -6.79
C GLU A 37 -36.52 -5.00 -5.75
N GLN A 38 -37.53 -4.13 -5.87
CA GLN A 38 -38.61 -4.04 -4.89
C GLN A 38 -39.86 -3.47 -5.56
N VAL A 39 -41.02 -4.04 -5.23
CA VAL A 39 -42.33 -3.54 -5.67
C VAL A 39 -43.24 -3.40 -4.46
N THR A 40 -43.88 -2.24 -4.32
CA THR A 40 -44.93 -1.96 -3.33
C THR A 40 -46.04 -1.13 -3.99
N LEU A 41 -47.17 -0.96 -3.31
CA LEU A 41 -48.28 -0.12 -3.80
C LEU A 41 -47.96 1.38 -3.84
N GLU A 42 -46.84 1.82 -3.25
CA GLU A 42 -46.45 3.23 -3.20
C GLU A 42 -45.10 3.52 -3.87
N GLU A 43 -44.25 2.51 -4.03
CA GLU A 43 -42.88 2.64 -4.55
C GLU A 43 -42.43 1.39 -5.31
N ILE A 44 -41.73 1.59 -6.42
CA ILE A 44 -40.98 0.57 -7.15
C ILE A 44 -39.51 0.97 -7.21
N ARG A 45 -38.63 -0.01 -7.01
CA ARG A 45 -37.19 0.15 -7.17
C ARG A 45 -36.67 -0.74 -8.29
N PHE A 46 -35.94 -0.13 -9.22
CA PHE A 46 -35.29 -0.80 -10.34
C PHE A 46 -33.77 -0.63 -10.24
N GLU A 47 -33.03 -1.60 -10.74
CA GLU A 47 -31.60 -1.52 -10.98
C GLU A 47 -31.32 -1.55 -12.49
N VAL A 48 -30.63 -0.53 -12.99
CA VAL A 48 -30.15 -0.50 -14.37
C VAL A 48 -28.93 -1.43 -14.49
N PRO A 49 -28.94 -2.42 -15.40
CA PRO A 49 -27.84 -3.37 -15.51
C PRO A 49 -26.55 -2.68 -15.97
N PHE A 50 -25.42 -3.19 -15.47
CA PHE A 50 -24.11 -2.70 -15.85
C PHE A 50 -23.86 -2.86 -17.37
N ASN A 51 -23.49 -1.78 -18.06
CA ASN A 51 -23.11 -1.81 -19.48
C ASN A 51 -22.13 -0.68 -19.85
N MET A 52 -21.82 -0.50 -21.14
CA MET A 52 -20.87 0.54 -21.61
C MET A 52 -21.30 1.99 -21.28
N TYR A 53 -22.57 2.20 -20.95
CA TYR A 53 -23.17 3.50 -20.67
C TYR A 53 -23.76 3.64 -19.26
N SER A 54 -23.97 2.52 -18.55
CA SER A 54 -24.50 2.45 -17.18
C SER A 54 -23.52 1.72 -16.26
N ARG A 55 -23.28 2.25 -15.06
CA ARG A 55 -22.39 1.62 -14.06
C ARG A 55 -23.17 0.98 -12.92
N GLY A 56 -24.41 0.58 -13.16
CA GLY A 56 -25.37 0.22 -12.13
C GLY A 56 -25.99 1.49 -11.53
N GLU A 57 -27.24 1.79 -11.85
CA GLU A 57 -27.97 2.90 -11.23
C GLU A 57 -29.25 2.37 -10.58
N ALA A 58 -29.51 2.79 -9.35
CA ALA A 58 -30.75 2.49 -8.65
C ALA A 58 -31.78 3.58 -9.02
N ILE A 59 -32.95 3.16 -9.48
CA ILE A 59 -34.07 4.02 -9.83
C ILE A 59 -35.20 3.77 -8.85
N THR A 60 -35.62 4.81 -8.14
CA THR A 60 -36.75 4.80 -7.22
C THR A 60 -37.90 5.55 -7.87
N PHE A 61 -39.04 4.88 -8.04
CA PHE A 61 -40.26 5.41 -8.62
C PHE A 61 -41.33 5.41 -7.52
N THR A 62 -41.72 6.57 -7.03
CA THR A 62 -42.57 6.73 -5.85
C THR A 62 -43.82 7.52 -6.19
N ILE A 63 -44.99 6.98 -5.85
CA ILE A 63 -46.28 7.68 -5.97
C ILE A 63 -46.43 8.67 -4.81
N GLU A 64 -46.71 9.94 -5.12
CA GLU A 64 -46.89 10.95 -4.07
C GLU A 64 -48.24 10.75 -3.35
N LYS A 65 -48.22 10.61 -2.02
CA LYS A 65 -49.43 10.37 -1.21
C LYS A 65 -50.44 11.51 -1.36
N GLY A 66 -51.71 11.16 -1.64
CA GLY A 66 -52.80 12.12 -1.78
C GLY A 66 -52.75 12.94 -3.07
N SER A 67 -52.02 12.48 -4.09
CA SER A 67 -51.94 13.12 -5.39
C SER A 67 -52.63 12.29 -6.48
N ASP A 68 -53.41 12.94 -7.34
CA ASP A 68 -53.97 12.32 -8.55
C ASP A 68 -52.88 12.24 -9.63
N GLY A 69 -52.11 11.14 -9.63
CA GLY A 69 -51.17 10.83 -10.72
C GLY A 69 -49.82 11.57 -10.70
N LYS A 70 -49.37 12.11 -9.55
CA LYS A 70 -48.00 12.64 -9.42
C LYS A 70 -47.04 11.56 -8.93
N VAL A 71 -45.90 11.46 -9.61
CA VAL A 71 -44.84 10.51 -9.28
C VAL A 71 -43.52 11.24 -9.14
N SER A 72 -42.77 10.92 -8.10
CA SER A 72 -41.36 11.29 -7.98
C SER A 72 -40.49 10.15 -8.47
N VAL A 73 -39.57 10.45 -9.39
CA VAL A 73 -38.60 9.48 -9.89
C VAL A 73 -37.20 9.96 -9.54
N ARG A 74 -36.40 9.10 -8.93
CA ARG A 74 -35.01 9.35 -8.58
C ARG A 74 -34.12 8.31 -9.20
N SER A 75 -33.07 8.72 -9.92
CA SER A 75 -32.00 7.83 -10.37
C SER A 75 -30.71 8.20 -9.64
N GLN A 76 -30.02 7.21 -9.07
CA GLN A 76 -28.76 7.40 -8.35
C GLN A 76 -27.73 6.35 -8.74
N SER A 77 -26.48 6.76 -8.89
CA SER A 77 -25.37 5.83 -9.12
C SER A 77 -25.14 4.91 -7.92
N SER A 78 -25.04 3.59 -8.18
CA SER A 78 -24.81 2.58 -7.14
C SER A 78 -23.41 2.70 -6.52
N SER A 79 -22.41 3.09 -7.32
CA SER A 79 -21.00 3.29 -6.94
C SER A 79 -20.63 4.77 -6.75
N VAL A 80 -19.55 5.02 -6.01
CA VAL A 80 -18.96 6.36 -5.86
C VAL A 80 -18.45 6.85 -7.21
N GLN A 81 -18.97 8.00 -7.68
CA GLN A 81 -18.61 8.58 -8.97
C GLN A 81 -18.50 10.10 -8.82
N PHE A 82 -17.43 10.67 -9.36
CA PHE A 82 -17.20 12.12 -9.28
C PHE A 82 -17.99 12.90 -10.34
N VAL A 83 -18.43 12.26 -11.43
CA VAL A 83 -19.12 12.91 -12.57
C VAL A 83 -20.21 11.98 -13.15
N ASP A 84 -21.43 12.50 -13.31
CA ASP A 84 -22.60 11.74 -13.81
C ASP A 84 -22.68 11.65 -15.35
N TYR A 85 -22.10 12.60 -16.09
CA TYR A 85 -22.26 12.75 -17.55
C TYR A 85 -23.73 12.71 -18.04
N GLY A 86 -24.68 13.08 -17.17
CA GLY A 86 -26.13 13.08 -17.45
C GLY A 86 -26.76 11.69 -17.53
N LYS A 87 -26.09 10.64 -17.04
CA LYS A 87 -26.60 9.25 -17.08
C LYS A 87 -27.88 9.11 -16.26
N ASN A 88 -27.89 9.59 -15.02
CA ASN A 88 -29.07 9.51 -14.14
C ASN A 88 -30.29 10.23 -14.77
N ARG A 89 -30.07 11.38 -15.44
CA ARG A 89 -31.12 12.08 -16.19
C ARG A 89 -31.62 11.28 -17.40
N LYS A 90 -30.72 10.71 -18.18
CA LYS A 90 -31.07 9.89 -19.36
C LYS A 90 -31.86 8.64 -18.98
N ASN A 91 -31.55 8.01 -17.85
CA ASN A 91 -32.28 6.86 -17.36
C ASN A 91 -33.75 7.21 -17.07
N ILE A 92 -34.01 8.31 -16.35
CA ILE A 92 -35.38 8.78 -16.10
C ILE A 92 -36.10 9.13 -17.41
N GLN A 93 -35.40 9.75 -18.37
CA GLN A 93 -35.97 10.07 -19.67
C GLN A 93 -36.36 8.81 -20.46
N LYS A 94 -35.50 7.78 -20.49
CA LYS A 94 -35.81 6.49 -21.12
C LYS A 94 -37.03 5.82 -20.49
N LEU A 95 -37.09 5.78 -19.15
CA LEU A 95 -38.22 5.22 -18.44
C LEU A 95 -39.52 5.91 -18.87
N ARG A 96 -39.53 7.26 -18.86
CA ARG A 96 -40.70 8.04 -19.28
C ARG A 96 -41.09 7.77 -20.74
N GLU A 97 -40.13 7.78 -21.67
CA GLU A 97 -40.39 7.54 -23.09
C GLU A 97 -40.96 6.14 -23.34
N THR A 98 -40.42 5.12 -22.67
CA THR A 98 -40.92 3.75 -22.77
C THR A 98 -42.30 3.58 -22.13
N MET A 99 -42.56 4.24 -21.00
CA MET A 99 -43.90 4.25 -20.38
C MET A 99 -44.96 4.85 -21.31
N GLU A 100 -44.67 5.98 -21.96
CA GLU A 100 -45.57 6.61 -22.93
C GLU A 100 -45.79 5.72 -24.16
N GLU A 101 -44.73 5.06 -24.65
CA GLU A 101 -44.84 4.10 -25.76
C GLU A 101 -45.76 2.92 -25.40
N ILE A 102 -45.61 2.37 -24.21
CA ILE A 102 -46.45 1.25 -23.73
C ILE A 102 -47.88 1.73 -23.53
N LYS A 103 -48.08 2.88 -22.89
CA LYS A 103 -49.40 3.50 -22.71
C LYS A 103 -50.13 3.72 -24.04
N ALA A 104 -49.42 4.14 -25.08
CA ALA A 104 -49.98 4.33 -26.42
C ALA A 104 -50.32 3.01 -27.13
N SER A 105 -49.69 1.90 -26.72
CA SER A 105 -49.92 0.57 -27.30
C SER A 105 -51.05 -0.23 -26.65
N LEU A 106 -51.45 0.14 -25.43
CA LEU A 106 -52.47 -0.55 -24.64
C LEU A 106 -53.81 0.19 -24.70
N THR A 107 -54.91 -0.57 -24.76
CA THR A 107 -56.24 0.00 -24.55
C THR A 107 -56.47 0.29 -23.05
N PRO A 108 -57.31 1.29 -22.69
CA PRO A 108 -57.63 1.57 -21.30
C PRO A 108 -58.21 0.35 -20.55
N GLU A 109 -58.97 -0.49 -21.25
CA GLU A 109 -59.58 -1.70 -20.70
C GLU A 109 -58.52 -2.78 -20.38
N GLU A 110 -57.52 -2.96 -21.26
CA GLU A 110 -56.40 -3.88 -21.00
C GLU A 110 -55.54 -3.42 -19.83
N LEU A 111 -55.27 -2.11 -19.73
CA LEU A 111 -54.47 -1.55 -18.64
C LEU A 111 -55.19 -1.69 -17.29
N ALA A 112 -56.49 -1.39 -17.26
CA ALA A 112 -57.32 -1.56 -16.07
C ALA A 112 -57.43 -3.03 -15.64
N GLN A 113 -57.55 -3.96 -16.60
CA GLN A 113 -57.59 -5.39 -16.29
C GLN A 113 -56.26 -5.86 -15.70
N ARG A 114 -55.12 -5.46 -16.27
CA ARG A 114 -53.78 -5.79 -15.72
C ARG A 114 -53.56 -5.21 -14.33
N ALA A 115 -54.02 -3.99 -14.09
CA ALA A 115 -53.97 -3.37 -12.77
C ALA A 115 -54.77 -4.18 -11.74
N LYS A 116 -55.96 -4.67 -12.12
CA LYS A 116 -56.79 -5.51 -11.26
C LYS A 116 -56.14 -6.87 -10.98
N ASP A 117 -55.60 -7.53 -12.01
CA ASP A 117 -54.90 -8.82 -11.86
C ASP A 117 -53.68 -8.66 -10.92
N PHE A 118 -52.95 -7.55 -11.04
CA PHE A 118 -51.82 -7.22 -10.18
C PHE A 118 -52.24 -6.97 -8.72
N GLU A 119 -53.34 -6.26 -8.47
CA GLU A 119 -53.86 -6.08 -7.11
C GLU A 119 -54.29 -7.40 -6.47
N GLU A 120 -54.92 -8.29 -7.24
CA GLU A 120 -55.30 -9.63 -6.76
C GLU A 120 -54.07 -10.48 -6.43
N GLU A 121 -53.04 -10.45 -7.28
CA GLU A 121 -51.77 -11.15 -7.04
C GLU A 121 -51.00 -10.54 -5.86
N PHE A 122 -50.91 -9.21 -5.74
CA PHE A 122 -50.16 -8.56 -4.66
C PHE A 122 -50.81 -8.78 -3.28
N ASN A 123 -52.14 -8.90 -3.23
CA ASN A 123 -52.87 -9.13 -1.99
C ASN A 123 -53.02 -10.62 -1.63
N ARG A 124 -52.56 -11.54 -2.48
CA ARG A 124 -52.62 -12.98 -2.17
C ARG A 124 -51.63 -13.33 -1.06
N PRO A 125 -51.98 -14.21 -0.11
CA PRO A 125 -51.02 -14.70 0.86
C PRO A 125 -49.91 -15.47 0.13
N LEU A 126 -48.65 -15.15 0.49
CA LEU A 126 -47.48 -15.89 -0.01
C LEU A 126 -47.57 -17.36 0.40
N THR A 127 -47.22 -18.24 -0.53
CA THR A 127 -47.07 -19.67 -0.27
C THR A 127 -45.88 -19.93 0.66
N GLU A 128 -45.83 -21.09 1.32
CA GLU A 128 -44.70 -21.45 2.17
C GLU A 128 -43.38 -21.57 1.39
N GLU A 129 -43.42 -21.98 0.12
CA GLU A 129 -42.25 -22.00 -0.77
C GLU A 129 -41.74 -20.59 -1.09
N GLU A 130 -42.64 -19.64 -1.39
CA GLU A 130 -42.27 -18.24 -1.66
C GLU A 130 -41.70 -17.56 -0.41
N LYS A 131 -42.27 -17.83 0.77
CA LYS A 131 -41.72 -17.33 2.05
C LYS A 131 -40.32 -17.89 2.31
N ALA A 132 -40.13 -19.19 2.10
CA ALA A 132 -38.83 -19.84 2.25
C ALA A 132 -37.80 -19.24 1.27
N TYR A 133 -38.18 -19.02 0.00
CA TYR A 133 -37.32 -18.39 -1.00
C TYR A 133 -36.90 -16.96 -0.60
N ILE A 134 -37.84 -16.13 -0.15
CA ILE A 134 -37.56 -14.76 0.30
C ILE A 134 -36.63 -14.77 1.53
N GLU A 135 -36.84 -15.69 2.46
CA GLU A 135 -35.99 -15.81 3.64
C GLU A 135 -34.58 -16.32 3.29
N GLU A 136 -34.46 -17.28 2.37
CA GLU A 136 -33.19 -17.71 1.79
C GLU A 136 -32.48 -16.56 1.07
N GLU A 137 -33.19 -15.77 0.27
CA GLU A 137 -32.63 -14.63 -0.44
C GLU A 137 -32.16 -13.52 0.50
N LYS A 138 -32.93 -13.23 1.57
CA LYS A 138 -32.48 -12.33 2.65
C LYS A 138 -31.25 -12.84 3.37
N LYS A 139 -31.17 -14.14 3.66
CA LYS A 139 -29.97 -14.76 4.24
C LYS A 139 -28.78 -14.70 3.27
N ARG A 140 -29.03 -14.89 1.97
CA ARG A 140 -28.02 -14.85 0.91
C ARG A 140 -27.42 -13.45 0.73
N ASN A 141 -28.25 -12.41 0.83
CA ASN A 141 -27.86 -11.01 0.70
C ASN A 141 -27.40 -10.35 2.02
N SER A 142 -27.39 -11.10 3.13
CA SER A 142 -26.83 -10.63 4.40
C SER A 142 -25.31 -10.53 4.32
N PHE A 143 -24.74 -9.45 4.85
CA PHE A 143 -23.28 -9.27 4.95
C PHE A 143 -22.58 -10.45 5.66
N LEU A 144 -23.26 -11.10 6.60
CA LEU A 144 -22.73 -12.28 7.29
C LEU A 144 -22.55 -13.49 6.37
N SER A 145 -23.26 -13.55 5.23
CA SER A 145 -23.16 -14.67 4.29
C SER A 145 -21.78 -14.78 3.64
N PHE A 146 -21.00 -13.69 3.61
CA PHE A 146 -19.64 -13.67 3.07
C PHE A 146 -18.62 -14.40 3.96
N PHE A 147 -18.96 -14.64 5.24
CA PHE A 147 -18.13 -15.34 6.22
C PHE A 147 -18.62 -16.77 6.50
N ILE A 148 -19.60 -17.25 5.73
CA ILE A 148 -20.20 -18.57 5.96
C ILE A 148 -19.87 -19.48 4.77
N PRO A 149 -19.09 -20.56 4.98
CA PRO A 149 -18.80 -21.53 3.94
C PRO A 149 -20.07 -22.19 3.42
N ARG A 150 -20.25 -22.20 2.10
CA ARG A 150 -21.41 -22.81 1.43
C ARG A 150 -20.98 -23.53 0.16
N LYS A 151 -21.82 -24.43 -0.36
CA LYS A 151 -21.53 -25.17 -1.59
C LYS A 151 -21.20 -24.20 -2.74
N GLY A 152 -20.01 -24.33 -3.32
CA GLY A 152 -19.51 -23.44 -4.38
C GLY A 152 -18.78 -22.18 -3.90
N PHE A 153 -18.79 -21.89 -2.59
CA PHE A 153 -18.13 -20.73 -1.96
C PHE A 153 -17.68 -21.12 -0.54
N ILE A 154 -16.66 -21.99 -0.46
CA ILE A 154 -16.13 -22.58 0.78
C ILE A 154 -14.76 -21.98 1.12
N ALA A 155 -13.88 -21.85 0.13
CA ALA A 155 -12.48 -21.49 0.35
C ALA A 155 -12.31 -20.00 0.68
N THR A 156 -13.00 -19.13 -0.04
CA THR A 156 -12.96 -17.68 0.19
C THR A 156 -13.35 -17.31 1.62
N PRO A 157 -14.53 -17.72 2.16
CA PRO A 157 -14.89 -17.38 3.54
C PRO A 157 -13.89 -17.94 4.55
N ILE A 158 -13.45 -19.20 4.40
CA ILE A 158 -12.49 -19.80 5.34
C ILE A 158 -11.16 -19.04 5.34
N LEU A 159 -10.64 -18.67 4.17
CA LEU A 159 -9.38 -17.94 4.07
C LEU A 159 -9.52 -16.51 4.62
N ILE A 160 -10.66 -15.84 4.41
CA ILE A 160 -10.97 -14.56 5.04
C ILE A 160 -10.98 -14.70 6.57
N ASP A 161 -11.70 -15.70 7.08
CA ASP A 161 -11.83 -15.95 8.51
C ASP A 161 -10.48 -16.26 9.16
N ILE A 162 -9.61 -17.02 8.48
CA ILE A 162 -8.25 -17.30 8.97
C ILE A 162 -7.43 -16.01 9.08
N ASN A 163 -7.45 -15.15 8.07
CA ASN A 163 -6.73 -13.87 8.10
C ASN A 163 -7.24 -12.96 9.23
N ILE A 164 -8.56 -12.89 9.40
CA ILE A 164 -9.18 -12.12 10.50
C ILE A 164 -8.81 -12.72 11.85
N LEU A 165 -8.89 -14.05 12.00
CA LEU A 165 -8.55 -14.73 13.24
C LEU A 165 -7.09 -14.52 13.62
N VAL A 166 -6.15 -14.69 12.68
CA VAL A 166 -4.72 -14.44 12.91
C VAL A 166 -4.51 -13.00 13.39
N PHE A 167 -5.16 -12.03 12.75
CA PHE A 167 -5.05 -10.63 13.15
C PHE A 167 -5.65 -10.35 14.54
N ILE A 168 -6.78 -10.98 14.89
CA ILE A 168 -7.35 -10.90 16.24
C ILE A 168 -6.38 -11.48 17.28
N VAL A 169 -5.75 -12.61 16.99
CA VAL A 169 -4.77 -13.23 17.90
C VAL A 169 -3.50 -12.37 18.03
N MET A 170 -3.05 -11.72 16.95
CA MET A 170 -1.97 -10.73 17.00
C MET A 170 -2.31 -9.61 17.98
N ILE A 171 -3.50 -9.02 17.87
CA ILE A 171 -3.97 -7.95 18.76
C ILE A 171 -4.06 -8.45 20.21
N ALA A 172 -4.65 -9.63 20.43
CA ALA A 172 -4.76 -10.24 21.75
C ALA A 172 -3.40 -10.52 22.40
N SER A 173 -2.35 -10.66 21.59
CA SER A 173 -0.97 -10.87 22.03
C SER A 173 -0.18 -9.55 22.18
N GLY A 174 -0.85 -8.40 22.11
CA GLY A 174 -0.23 -7.08 22.35
C GLY A 174 0.26 -6.35 21.09
N VAL A 175 -0.03 -6.85 19.89
CA VAL A 175 0.33 -6.15 18.65
C VAL A 175 -0.60 -4.96 18.41
N GLY A 176 -0.03 -3.80 18.04
CA GLY A 176 -0.79 -2.59 17.76
C GLY A 176 -1.81 -2.76 16.62
N ILE A 177 -3.03 -2.23 16.81
CA ILE A 177 -4.15 -2.43 15.87
C ILE A 177 -3.94 -1.69 14.55
N MET A 178 -3.43 -0.46 14.58
CA MET A 178 -3.31 0.40 13.40
C MET A 178 -1.92 0.39 12.79
N SER A 179 -0.89 0.27 13.64
CA SER A 179 0.52 0.33 13.25
C SER A 179 1.34 -0.65 14.11
N PRO A 180 1.32 -1.95 13.80
CA PRO A 180 2.23 -2.94 14.38
C PRO A 180 3.70 -2.49 14.26
N SER A 181 4.49 -2.73 15.30
CA SER A 181 5.93 -2.49 15.21
C SER A 181 6.60 -3.51 14.28
N THR A 182 7.73 -3.13 13.69
CA THR A 182 8.59 -4.02 12.91
C THR A 182 8.96 -5.29 13.68
N LEU A 183 9.35 -5.16 14.96
CA LEU A 183 9.68 -6.29 15.81
C LEU A 183 8.50 -7.24 15.98
N SER A 184 7.30 -6.72 16.23
CA SER A 184 6.08 -7.52 16.34
C SER A 184 5.81 -8.30 15.06
N LEU A 185 5.94 -7.67 13.90
CA LEU A 185 5.72 -8.32 12.60
C LEU A 185 6.75 -9.44 12.35
N LEU A 186 8.03 -9.21 12.64
CA LEU A 186 9.08 -10.21 12.52
C LEU A 186 8.85 -11.40 13.48
N LYS A 187 8.43 -11.15 14.72
CA LYS A 187 8.06 -12.24 15.67
C LYS A 187 6.87 -13.06 15.18
N TRP A 188 5.91 -12.42 14.53
CA TRP A 188 4.71 -13.07 13.98
C TRP A 188 4.93 -13.75 12.63
N GLY A 189 6.14 -13.66 12.06
CA GLY A 189 6.47 -14.37 10.83
C GLY A 189 6.40 -13.57 9.55
N ALA A 190 6.63 -12.26 9.62
CA ALA A 190 6.87 -11.47 8.41
C ALA A 190 8.06 -12.04 7.64
N ASP A 191 7.97 -11.93 6.32
CA ASP A 191 9.04 -12.36 5.44
C ASP A 191 10.16 -11.33 5.47
N PHE A 192 11.37 -11.80 5.76
CA PHE A 192 12.57 -10.98 5.85
C PHE A 192 13.77 -11.88 5.58
N GLY A 193 14.48 -11.61 4.49
CA GLY A 193 15.54 -12.48 3.94
C GLY A 193 16.58 -12.95 4.95
N PRO A 194 17.10 -12.07 5.83
CA PRO A 194 18.04 -12.48 6.87
C PRO A 194 17.54 -13.54 7.84
N LEU A 195 16.22 -13.69 8.02
CA LEU A 195 15.63 -14.74 8.86
C LEU A 195 15.09 -15.90 8.03
N THR A 196 14.38 -15.59 6.93
CA THR A 196 13.71 -16.57 6.07
C THR A 196 14.72 -17.48 5.37
N LEU A 197 15.78 -16.92 4.78
CA LEU A 197 16.75 -17.68 3.99
C LEU A 197 17.81 -18.40 4.83
N THR A 198 17.87 -18.11 6.14
CA THR A 198 18.87 -18.64 7.08
C THR A 198 18.30 -19.68 8.05
N GLY A 199 17.03 -20.06 7.91
CA GLY A 199 16.44 -21.16 8.69
C GLY A 199 14.93 -21.09 8.88
N ASP A 200 14.32 -19.90 8.81
CA ASP A 200 12.89 -19.71 9.08
C ASP A 200 12.06 -19.75 7.78
N TRP A 201 12.22 -20.81 6.99
CA TRP A 201 11.54 -20.97 5.69
C TRP A 201 10.02 -20.85 5.78
N TRP A 202 9.43 -21.15 6.94
CA TRP A 202 8.00 -21.06 7.22
C TRP A 202 7.46 -19.62 7.08
N ARG A 203 8.33 -18.60 7.14
CA ARG A 203 8.00 -17.18 6.93
C ARG A 203 7.39 -16.92 5.56
N THR A 204 7.82 -17.68 4.54
CA THR A 204 7.23 -17.64 3.19
C THR A 204 5.74 -18.00 3.16
N VAL A 205 5.25 -18.70 4.18
CA VAL A 205 3.83 -19.03 4.35
C VAL A 205 3.15 -18.00 5.25
N THR A 206 3.67 -17.79 6.47
CA THR A 206 3.02 -16.96 7.50
C THR A 206 2.89 -15.50 7.11
N CYS A 207 3.82 -14.96 6.31
CA CYS A 207 3.76 -13.59 5.83
C CYS A 207 2.46 -13.30 5.05
N ASN A 208 1.84 -14.31 4.44
CA ASN A 208 0.58 -14.17 3.70
C ASN A 208 -0.69 -14.11 4.58
N PHE A 209 -0.54 -14.21 5.91
CA PHE A 209 -1.66 -14.23 6.86
C PHE A 209 -1.61 -13.13 7.93
N ILE A 210 -0.42 -12.57 8.18
CA ILE A 210 -0.24 -11.47 9.14
C ILE A 210 -0.39 -10.12 8.43
N HIS A 211 -0.78 -9.08 9.17
CA HIS A 211 -1.11 -7.78 8.59
C HIS A 211 -0.50 -6.62 9.38
N ILE A 212 0.00 -5.61 8.65
CA ILE A 212 0.58 -4.36 9.19
C ILE A 212 -0.46 -3.35 9.72
N GLY A 213 -1.66 -3.81 10.08
CA GLY A 213 -2.71 -2.98 10.67
C GLY A 213 -4.11 -3.24 10.12
N ALA A 214 -5.12 -2.73 10.82
CA ALA A 214 -6.53 -3.00 10.55
C ALA A 214 -6.98 -2.49 9.17
N PHE A 215 -6.50 -1.31 8.75
CA PHE A 215 -6.83 -0.79 7.42
C PHE A 215 -6.25 -1.67 6.30
N HIS A 216 -5.02 -2.16 6.48
CA HIS A 216 -4.41 -3.07 5.51
C HIS A 216 -5.17 -4.40 5.40
N LEU A 217 -5.55 -4.99 6.54
CA LEU A 217 -6.41 -6.18 6.56
C LEU A 217 -7.73 -5.92 5.85
N LEU A 218 -8.42 -4.82 6.17
CA LEU A 218 -9.70 -4.48 5.57
C LEU A 218 -9.60 -4.40 4.04
N MET A 219 -8.58 -3.71 3.51
CA MET A 219 -8.38 -3.57 2.07
C MET A 219 -8.04 -4.90 1.40
N ASN A 220 -7.23 -5.75 2.03
CA ASN A 220 -6.95 -7.10 1.52
C ASN A 220 -8.20 -7.98 1.52
N MET A 221 -8.98 -8.00 2.60
CA MET A 221 -10.20 -8.81 2.66
C MET A 221 -11.26 -8.32 1.68
N TYR A 222 -11.36 -7.00 1.46
CA TYR A 222 -12.23 -6.43 0.43
C TYR A 222 -11.80 -6.88 -0.98
N ALA A 223 -10.53 -6.74 -1.32
CA ALA A 223 -9.99 -7.18 -2.61
C ALA A 223 -10.16 -8.69 -2.81
N PHE A 224 -9.89 -9.47 -1.76
CA PHE A 224 -9.99 -10.91 -1.79
C PHE A 224 -11.45 -11.37 -1.96
N MET A 225 -12.39 -10.77 -1.23
CA MET A 225 -13.82 -11.06 -1.35
C MET A 225 -14.31 -10.77 -2.77
N TYR A 226 -13.92 -9.63 -3.35
CA TYR A 226 -14.31 -9.26 -4.71
C TYR A 226 -13.86 -10.31 -5.74
N VAL A 227 -12.58 -10.69 -5.73
CA VAL A 227 -12.10 -11.71 -6.68
C VAL A 227 -12.61 -13.10 -6.32
N GLY A 228 -12.73 -13.45 -5.04
CA GLY A 228 -13.17 -14.76 -4.58
C GLY A 228 -14.61 -15.08 -4.96
N LEU A 229 -15.53 -14.10 -4.90
CA LEU A 229 -16.92 -14.25 -5.34
C LEU A 229 -17.03 -14.68 -6.80
N LEU A 230 -16.14 -14.16 -7.65
CA LEU A 230 -16.15 -14.45 -9.08
C LEU A 230 -15.32 -15.70 -9.40
N LEU A 231 -14.16 -15.83 -8.77
CA LEU A 231 -13.16 -16.82 -9.15
C LEU A 231 -13.45 -18.19 -8.54
N GLU A 232 -13.94 -18.26 -7.30
CA GLU A 232 -14.16 -19.56 -6.66
C GLU A 232 -15.25 -20.37 -7.37
N GLU A 233 -16.28 -19.71 -7.89
CA GLU A 233 -17.29 -20.36 -8.73
C GLU A 233 -16.68 -20.91 -10.03
N LEU A 234 -15.69 -20.21 -10.60
CA LEU A 234 -15.02 -20.60 -11.84
C LEU A 234 -14.01 -21.75 -11.66
N ILE A 235 -13.23 -21.76 -10.58
CA ILE A 235 -12.14 -22.74 -10.40
C ILE A 235 -12.44 -23.82 -9.36
N GLY A 236 -13.42 -23.59 -8.49
CA GLY A 236 -13.80 -24.45 -7.37
C GLY A 236 -12.92 -24.27 -6.13
N GLY A 237 -13.48 -24.55 -4.95
CA GLY A 237 -12.84 -24.29 -3.65
C GLY A 237 -11.47 -24.96 -3.46
N ARG A 238 -11.25 -26.19 -3.96
CA ARG A 238 -9.92 -26.85 -3.86
C ARG A 238 -8.84 -26.04 -4.59
N ARG A 239 -9.11 -25.65 -5.84
CA ARG A 239 -8.16 -24.87 -6.64
C ARG A 239 -7.97 -23.48 -6.02
N MET A 240 -9.02 -22.90 -5.44
CA MET A 240 -8.95 -21.63 -4.73
C MET A 240 -7.97 -21.68 -3.54
N PHE A 241 -8.08 -22.69 -2.68
CA PHE A 241 -7.14 -22.89 -1.56
C PHE A 241 -5.70 -23.08 -2.02
N VAL A 242 -5.49 -24.00 -2.97
CA VAL A 242 -4.13 -24.28 -3.48
C VAL A 242 -3.54 -23.05 -4.15
N SER A 243 -4.34 -22.33 -4.93
CA SER A 243 -3.91 -21.11 -5.61
C SER A 243 -3.48 -20.04 -4.61
N TYR A 244 -4.30 -19.74 -3.60
CA TYR A 244 -3.96 -18.74 -2.58
C TYR A 244 -2.61 -19.04 -1.91
N LEU A 245 -2.39 -20.30 -1.50
CA LEU A 245 -1.15 -20.70 -0.85
C LEU A 245 0.04 -20.69 -1.81
N LEU A 246 -0.12 -21.26 -3.00
CA LEU A 246 0.96 -21.45 -3.95
C LEU A 246 1.43 -20.13 -4.56
N THR A 247 0.51 -19.23 -4.92
CA THR A 247 0.89 -17.90 -5.42
C THR A 247 1.46 -17.02 -4.31
N GLY A 248 1.04 -17.23 -3.06
CA GLY A 248 1.67 -16.61 -1.88
C GLY A 248 3.13 -17.04 -1.70
N LEU A 249 3.42 -18.34 -1.81
CA LEU A 249 4.79 -18.87 -1.79
C LEU A 249 5.65 -18.29 -2.92
N CYS A 250 5.13 -18.29 -4.16
CA CYS A 250 5.83 -17.71 -5.30
C CYS A 250 6.05 -16.20 -5.15
N SER A 251 5.07 -15.49 -4.58
CA SER A 251 5.17 -14.06 -4.26
C SER A 251 6.29 -13.79 -3.26
N ALA A 252 6.34 -14.53 -2.15
CA ALA A 252 7.40 -14.41 -1.14
C ALA A 252 8.78 -14.69 -1.74
N ALA A 253 8.94 -15.79 -2.48
CA ALA A 253 10.21 -16.11 -3.13
C ALA A 253 10.67 -15.04 -4.14
N PHE A 254 9.73 -14.45 -4.89
CA PHE A 254 10.05 -13.38 -5.83
C PHE A 254 10.44 -12.08 -5.12
N SER A 255 9.76 -11.74 -4.02
CA SER A 255 10.13 -10.61 -3.17
C SER A 255 11.54 -10.78 -2.58
N LEU A 256 11.83 -11.95 -2.00
CA LEU A 256 13.15 -12.29 -1.45
C LEU A 256 14.27 -12.20 -2.50
N TYR A 257 13.98 -12.57 -3.75
CA TYR A 257 14.94 -12.45 -4.85
C TYR A 257 15.22 -10.99 -5.24
N MET A 258 14.19 -10.14 -5.26
CA MET A 258 14.32 -8.74 -5.68
C MET A 258 14.85 -7.84 -4.56
N HIS A 259 14.31 -7.98 -3.35
CA HIS A 259 14.52 -7.09 -2.21
C HIS A 259 14.50 -7.86 -0.88
N GLY A 260 15.44 -8.79 -0.68
CA GLY A 260 15.50 -9.65 0.52
C GLY A 260 15.59 -8.92 1.87
N GLU A 261 15.93 -7.64 1.89
CA GLU A 261 16.01 -6.81 3.11
C GLU A 261 14.70 -6.08 3.43
N THR A 262 13.72 -6.13 2.53
CA THR A 262 12.39 -5.55 2.75
C THR A 262 11.56 -6.50 3.60
N ILE A 263 10.89 -5.96 4.62
CA ILE A 263 9.95 -6.72 5.44
C ILE A 263 8.61 -6.78 4.73
N SER A 264 8.12 -7.98 4.46
CA SER A 264 6.86 -8.21 3.75
C SER A 264 5.85 -8.95 4.64
N ALA A 265 4.64 -8.41 4.70
CA ALA A 265 3.53 -8.95 5.49
C ALA A 265 2.18 -8.55 4.87
N GLY A 266 1.34 -9.53 4.57
CA GLY A 266 -0.02 -9.35 4.08
C GLY A 266 -0.43 -10.40 3.05
N ALA A 267 -1.74 -10.62 2.97
CA ALA A 267 -2.36 -11.51 1.98
C ALA A 267 -2.23 -11.05 0.52
N SER A 268 -1.74 -9.83 0.28
CA SER A 268 -1.78 -9.18 -1.03
C SER A 268 -1.04 -9.98 -2.13
N GLY A 269 0.06 -10.66 -1.81
CA GLY A 269 0.77 -11.51 -2.78
C GLY A 269 -0.12 -12.65 -3.31
N SER A 270 -0.74 -13.39 -2.39
CA SER A 270 -1.75 -14.41 -2.71
C SER A 270 -2.92 -13.84 -3.52
N ILE A 271 -3.46 -12.70 -3.10
CA ILE A 271 -4.60 -12.02 -3.75
C ILE A 271 -4.24 -11.62 -5.19
N PHE A 272 -3.07 -11.01 -5.41
CA PHE A 272 -2.60 -10.68 -6.76
C PHE A 272 -2.45 -11.93 -7.62
N GLY A 273 -2.03 -13.06 -7.06
CA GLY A 273 -2.06 -14.34 -7.77
C GLY A 273 -3.46 -14.79 -8.18
N LEU A 274 -4.46 -14.62 -7.32
CA LEU A 274 -5.85 -14.90 -7.69
C LEU A 274 -6.35 -13.97 -8.81
N TYR A 275 -5.99 -12.68 -8.77
CA TYR A 275 -6.25 -11.76 -9.90
C TYR A 275 -5.50 -12.17 -11.17
N GLY A 276 -4.30 -12.73 -11.07
CA GLY A 276 -3.55 -13.30 -12.19
C GLY A 276 -4.28 -14.48 -12.83
N ILE A 277 -4.79 -15.40 -12.00
CA ILE A 277 -5.62 -16.52 -12.48
C ILE A 277 -6.86 -15.97 -13.17
N PHE A 278 -7.57 -15.02 -12.54
CA PHE A 278 -8.79 -14.47 -13.10
C PHE A 278 -8.54 -13.75 -14.43
N LEU A 279 -7.41 -13.04 -14.54
CA LEU A 279 -6.97 -12.44 -15.80
C LEU A 279 -6.75 -13.49 -16.90
N ALA A 280 -6.10 -14.62 -16.59
CA ALA A 280 -5.94 -15.70 -17.55
C ALA A 280 -7.29 -16.29 -18.01
N PHE A 281 -8.27 -16.43 -17.10
CA PHE A 281 -9.63 -16.84 -17.47
C PHE A 281 -10.30 -15.82 -18.39
N LEU A 282 -10.20 -14.53 -18.10
CA LEU A 282 -10.78 -13.51 -18.96
C LEU A 282 -10.16 -13.50 -20.37
N LEU A 283 -8.86 -13.78 -20.49
CA LEU A 283 -8.18 -13.78 -21.79
C LEU A 283 -8.40 -15.07 -22.58
N PHE A 284 -8.44 -16.22 -21.91
CA PHE A 284 -8.35 -17.53 -22.59
C PHE A 284 -9.55 -18.44 -22.39
N HIS A 285 -10.44 -18.15 -21.42
CA HIS A 285 -11.67 -18.90 -21.20
C HIS A 285 -12.85 -18.27 -21.98
N ARG A 286 -13.87 -19.07 -22.29
CA ARG A 286 -15.06 -18.61 -23.03
C ARG A 286 -16.01 -17.86 -22.09
N ILE A 287 -15.75 -16.57 -21.89
CA ILE A 287 -16.64 -15.65 -21.18
C ILE A 287 -17.35 -14.74 -22.20
N ALA A 288 -18.64 -14.45 -21.99
CA ALA A 288 -19.41 -13.58 -22.86
C ALA A 288 -18.71 -12.22 -23.05
N LYS A 289 -18.67 -11.73 -24.29
CA LYS A 289 -17.83 -10.58 -24.69
C LYS A 289 -18.07 -9.33 -23.83
N GLU A 290 -19.32 -9.04 -23.51
CA GLU A 290 -19.70 -7.86 -22.74
C GLU A 290 -19.32 -7.97 -21.26
N GLN A 291 -19.58 -9.13 -20.62
CA GLN A 291 -19.12 -9.42 -19.25
C GLN A 291 -17.60 -9.39 -19.15
N ARG A 292 -16.91 -10.00 -20.13
CA ARG A 292 -15.45 -10.03 -20.19
C ARG A 292 -14.85 -8.62 -20.23
N LYS A 293 -15.41 -7.71 -21.05
CA LYS A 293 -14.90 -6.35 -21.17
C LYS A 293 -15.01 -5.60 -19.84
N ALA A 294 -16.18 -5.65 -19.19
CA ALA A 294 -16.41 -5.02 -17.90
C ALA A 294 -15.43 -5.52 -16.82
N LEU A 295 -15.33 -6.86 -16.69
CA LEU A 295 -14.45 -7.50 -15.71
C LEU A 295 -12.98 -7.19 -15.97
N LEU A 296 -12.53 -7.27 -17.23
CA LEU A 296 -11.15 -6.96 -17.60
C LEU A 296 -10.79 -5.50 -17.27
N THR A 297 -11.68 -4.55 -17.58
CA THR A 297 -11.47 -3.14 -17.21
C THR A 297 -11.38 -2.97 -15.70
N SER A 298 -12.26 -3.60 -14.92
CA SER A 298 -12.24 -3.49 -13.45
C SER A 298 -10.94 -4.02 -12.84
N ILE A 299 -10.44 -5.17 -13.31
CA ILE A 299 -9.21 -5.78 -12.83
C ILE A 299 -7.99 -4.95 -13.23
N LEU A 300 -7.92 -4.47 -14.47
CA LEU A 300 -6.79 -3.66 -14.93
C LEU A 300 -6.71 -2.34 -14.16
N ILE A 301 -7.85 -1.72 -13.86
CA ILE A 301 -7.89 -0.53 -12.99
C ILE A 301 -7.43 -0.89 -11.58
N PHE A 302 -7.93 -1.97 -11.00
CA PHE A 302 -7.56 -2.40 -9.65
C PHE A 302 -6.06 -2.72 -9.54
N VAL A 303 -5.54 -3.59 -10.42
CA VAL A 303 -4.13 -4.00 -10.45
C VAL A 303 -3.25 -2.79 -10.74
N GLY A 304 -3.58 -1.98 -11.75
CA GLY A 304 -2.82 -0.78 -12.09
C GLY A 304 -2.78 0.24 -10.95
N TYR A 305 -3.92 0.50 -10.32
CA TYR A 305 -4.00 1.39 -9.16
C TYR A 305 -3.15 0.89 -7.99
N ASN A 306 -3.25 -0.39 -7.63
CA ASN A 306 -2.50 -0.92 -6.50
C ASN A 306 -0.99 -0.97 -6.75
N LEU A 307 -0.53 -1.28 -7.97
CA LEU A 307 0.89 -1.24 -8.31
C LEU A 307 1.45 0.19 -8.32
N VAL A 308 0.68 1.16 -8.83
CA VAL A 308 1.06 2.58 -8.80
C VAL A 308 1.08 3.11 -7.36
N TYR A 309 0.06 2.78 -6.58
CA TYR A 309 0.01 3.15 -5.16
C TYR A 309 1.13 2.47 -4.36
N GLY A 310 1.49 1.24 -4.73
CA GLY A 310 2.57 0.45 -4.16
C GLY A 310 3.98 0.98 -4.43
N MET A 311 4.13 2.02 -5.26
CA MET A 311 5.40 2.76 -5.36
C MET A 311 5.69 3.63 -4.12
N LYS A 312 4.73 3.77 -3.20
CA LYS A 312 4.94 4.40 -1.89
C LYS A 312 5.72 3.46 -0.95
N ALA A 313 6.51 4.05 -0.06
CA ALA A 313 7.24 3.31 0.97
C ALA A 313 6.29 2.45 1.83
N GLY A 314 6.70 1.20 2.10
CA GLY A 314 5.95 0.24 2.92
C GLY A 314 5.06 -0.74 2.16
N ILE A 315 5.08 -0.74 0.82
CA ILE A 315 4.35 -1.72 -0.01
C ILE A 315 5.33 -2.53 -0.87
N ASP A 316 5.19 -3.85 -0.81
CA ASP A 316 6.04 -4.79 -1.54
C ASP A 316 5.47 -5.08 -2.96
N ASN A 317 5.85 -4.23 -3.91
CA ASN A 317 5.48 -4.40 -5.32
C ASN A 317 6.11 -5.65 -5.95
N ALA A 318 7.25 -6.13 -5.46
CA ALA A 318 7.86 -7.35 -5.97
C ALA A 318 6.96 -8.55 -5.64
N ALA A 319 6.48 -8.65 -4.40
CA ALA A 319 5.48 -9.65 -4.01
C ALA A 319 4.23 -9.60 -4.90
N HIS A 320 3.66 -8.41 -5.15
CA HIS A 320 2.48 -8.26 -6.01
C HIS A 320 2.72 -8.77 -7.43
N ILE A 321 3.86 -8.43 -8.03
CA ILE A 321 4.24 -8.88 -9.37
C ILE A 321 4.46 -10.40 -9.40
N GLY A 322 5.20 -10.95 -8.42
CA GLY A 322 5.46 -12.39 -8.32
C GLY A 322 4.17 -13.21 -8.14
N GLY A 323 3.26 -12.70 -7.30
CA GLY A 323 1.92 -13.24 -7.15
C GLY A 323 1.16 -13.22 -8.47
N LEU A 324 1.03 -12.06 -9.11
CA LEU A 324 0.30 -11.89 -10.36
C LEU A 324 0.81 -12.80 -11.48
N LEU A 325 2.13 -12.90 -11.66
CA LEU A 325 2.75 -13.75 -12.70
C LEU A 325 2.53 -15.24 -12.44
N SER A 326 2.78 -15.70 -11.20
CA SER A 326 2.57 -17.12 -10.84
C SER A 326 1.11 -17.51 -10.97
N GLY A 327 0.20 -16.63 -10.54
CA GLY A 327 -1.23 -16.79 -10.73
C GLY A 327 -1.66 -16.84 -12.19
N PHE A 328 -1.13 -15.96 -13.04
CA PHE A 328 -1.44 -15.96 -14.47
C PHE A 328 -1.04 -17.27 -15.15
N VAL A 329 0.16 -17.79 -14.85
CA VAL A 329 0.61 -19.09 -15.35
C VAL A 329 -0.29 -20.23 -14.84
N LEU A 330 -0.63 -20.23 -13.55
CA LEU A 330 -1.54 -21.22 -12.96
C LEU A 330 -2.95 -21.15 -13.58
N GLY A 331 -3.43 -19.96 -13.89
CA GLY A 331 -4.70 -19.76 -14.58
C GLY A 331 -4.68 -20.31 -16.00
N ILE A 332 -3.60 -20.15 -16.76
CA ILE A 332 -3.44 -20.79 -18.07
C ILE A 332 -3.53 -22.31 -17.94
N ILE A 333 -2.85 -22.90 -16.95
CA ILE A 333 -2.90 -24.35 -16.67
C ILE A 333 -4.35 -24.79 -16.42
N TYR A 334 -5.11 -24.06 -15.60
CA TYR A 334 -6.51 -24.37 -15.33
C TYR A 334 -7.39 -24.23 -16.57
N VAL A 335 -7.21 -23.18 -17.37
CA VAL A 335 -7.95 -23.01 -18.64
C VAL A 335 -7.65 -24.15 -19.62
N VAL A 336 -6.40 -24.61 -19.70
CA VAL A 336 -6.04 -25.78 -20.51
C VAL A 336 -6.70 -27.04 -19.95
N GLY A 337 -6.72 -27.21 -18.63
CA GLY A 337 -7.43 -28.29 -17.96
C GLY A 337 -8.91 -28.35 -18.34
N TYR A 338 -9.58 -27.20 -18.45
CA TYR A 338 -10.99 -27.11 -18.87
C TYR A 338 -11.28 -27.54 -20.31
N LYS A 339 -10.25 -27.75 -21.15
CA LYS A 339 -10.42 -28.31 -22.50
C LYS A 339 -10.71 -29.82 -22.49
N PHE A 340 -10.44 -30.51 -21.38
CA PHE A 340 -10.68 -31.94 -21.26
C PHE A 340 -12.13 -32.22 -20.83
N GLU A 341 -12.82 -33.12 -21.53
CA GLU A 341 -14.23 -33.46 -21.25
C GLU A 341 -14.41 -34.20 -19.91
N LYS A 342 -13.42 -35.01 -19.50
CA LYS A 342 -13.52 -35.81 -18.27
C LYS A 342 -13.04 -35.02 -17.04
N PRO A 343 -13.86 -34.90 -15.97
CA PRO A 343 -13.48 -34.19 -14.74
C PRO A 343 -12.15 -34.67 -14.12
N ASP A 344 -11.89 -35.98 -14.16
CA ASP A 344 -10.65 -36.55 -13.63
C ASP A 344 -9.40 -36.09 -14.40
N ALA A 345 -9.53 -35.92 -15.72
CA ALA A 345 -8.44 -35.39 -16.54
C ALA A 345 -8.18 -33.91 -16.22
N GLN A 346 -9.23 -33.11 -16.05
CA GLN A 346 -9.09 -31.70 -15.64
C GLN A 346 -8.39 -31.59 -14.27
N ARG A 347 -8.78 -32.45 -13.32
CA ARG A 347 -8.17 -32.52 -11.98
C ARG A 347 -6.70 -32.93 -12.06
N THR A 348 -6.38 -33.93 -12.86
CA THR A 348 -5.01 -34.42 -13.05
C THR A 348 -4.10 -33.34 -13.63
N VAL A 349 -4.54 -32.64 -14.68
CA VAL A 349 -3.79 -31.52 -15.27
C VAL A 349 -3.57 -30.40 -14.25
N SER A 350 -4.59 -30.08 -13.46
CA SER A 350 -4.47 -29.07 -12.40
C SER A 350 -3.43 -29.47 -11.36
N ILE A 351 -3.47 -30.71 -10.86
CA ILE A 351 -2.53 -31.21 -9.86
C ILE A 351 -1.09 -31.24 -10.41
N ILE A 352 -0.90 -31.73 -11.63
CA ILE A 352 0.44 -31.76 -12.26
C ILE A 352 0.98 -30.34 -12.42
N GLY A 353 0.15 -29.39 -12.86
CA GLY A 353 0.55 -28.00 -12.99
C GLY A 353 0.85 -27.32 -11.66
N GLU A 354 0.01 -27.55 -10.64
CA GLU A 354 0.24 -27.07 -9.26
C GLU A 354 1.56 -27.61 -8.70
N LEU A 355 1.82 -28.91 -8.87
CA LEU A 355 3.10 -29.53 -8.48
C LEU A 355 4.27 -28.97 -9.29
N GLY A 356 4.09 -28.69 -10.57
CA GLY A 356 5.11 -28.07 -11.42
C GLY A 356 5.51 -26.67 -10.91
N ILE A 357 4.52 -25.82 -10.61
CA ILE A 357 4.77 -24.49 -10.03
C ILE A 357 5.39 -24.61 -8.63
N PHE A 358 4.93 -25.55 -7.81
CA PHE A 358 5.53 -25.80 -6.50
C PHE A 358 7.00 -26.26 -6.60
N CYS A 359 7.33 -27.12 -7.56
CA CYS A 359 8.72 -27.51 -7.82
C CYS A 359 9.58 -26.33 -8.27
N ILE A 360 9.05 -25.44 -9.11
CA ILE A 360 9.74 -24.20 -9.52
C ILE A 360 10.00 -23.30 -8.30
N PHE A 361 8.98 -23.10 -7.46
CA PHE A 361 9.13 -22.38 -6.20
C PHE A 361 10.22 -23.03 -5.33
N LEU A 362 10.14 -24.33 -5.07
CA LEU A 362 11.07 -25.05 -4.21
C LEU A 362 12.51 -24.93 -4.72
N PHE A 363 12.72 -25.13 -6.02
CA PHE A 363 14.05 -25.02 -6.63
C PHE A 363 14.60 -23.60 -6.54
N SER A 364 13.80 -22.59 -6.87
CA SER A 364 14.19 -21.18 -6.74
C SER A 364 14.50 -20.80 -5.29
N PHE A 365 13.68 -21.25 -4.34
CA PHE A 365 13.88 -21.00 -2.91
C PHE A 365 15.14 -21.69 -2.38
N MET A 366 15.42 -22.92 -2.81
CA MET A 366 16.67 -23.62 -2.48
C MET A 366 17.90 -22.89 -3.04
N ILE A 367 17.81 -22.31 -4.23
CA ILE A 367 18.87 -21.46 -4.80
C ILE A 367 19.10 -20.23 -3.92
N LEU A 368 18.04 -19.56 -3.47
CA LEU A 368 18.14 -18.42 -2.56
C LEU A 368 18.79 -18.81 -1.23
N CYS A 369 18.37 -19.93 -0.63
CA CYS A 369 18.96 -20.44 0.61
C CYS A 369 20.44 -20.87 0.46
N LYS A 370 20.87 -21.22 -0.76
CA LYS A 370 22.27 -21.58 -1.03
C LYS A 370 23.14 -20.34 -1.27
N ASN A 371 22.57 -19.27 -1.82
CA ASN A 371 23.27 -18.05 -2.20
C ASN A 371 22.94 -16.90 -1.24
N VAL A 372 22.93 -17.19 0.06
CA VAL A 372 22.60 -16.21 1.09
C VAL A 372 23.72 -15.16 1.18
N PRO A 373 23.38 -13.85 1.22
CA PRO A 373 24.37 -12.80 1.43
C PRO A 373 25.17 -13.01 2.73
N PRO A 374 26.49 -12.74 2.75
CA PRO A 374 27.34 -12.98 3.94
C PRO A 374 26.86 -12.29 5.22
N LEU A 375 26.17 -11.15 5.09
CA LEU A 375 25.63 -10.38 6.20
C LEU A 375 24.41 -11.04 6.87
N TYR A 376 23.66 -11.89 6.16
CA TYR A 376 22.41 -12.45 6.67
C TYR A 376 22.60 -13.40 7.85
N PRO A 377 23.59 -14.31 7.86
CA PRO A 377 23.95 -15.08 9.04
C PRO A 377 24.33 -14.22 10.25
N GLU A 378 25.01 -13.09 10.04
CA GLU A 378 25.35 -12.15 11.13
C GLU A 378 24.07 -11.54 11.73
N ILE A 379 23.16 -11.03 10.88
CA ILE A 379 21.86 -10.51 11.32
C ILE A 379 21.03 -11.58 12.03
N ARG A 380 21.07 -12.84 11.56
CA ARG A 380 20.41 -13.96 12.26
C ARG A 380 21.02 -14.18 13.65
N ASN A 381 22.34 -14.16 13.78
CA ASN A 381 22.98 -14.34 15.09
C ASN A 381 22.57 -13.23 16.06
N GLU A 382 22.45 -11.98 15.59
CA GLU A 382 21.97 -10.87 16.40
C GLU A 382 20.47 -10.98 16.74
N TRP A 383 19.67 -11.53 15.84
CA TRP A 383 18.28 -11.87 16.13
C TRP A 383 18.18 -12.96 17.20
N GLU A 384 18.99 -14.02 17.10
CA GLU A 384 19.00 -15.14 18.05
C GLU A 384 19.62 -14.77 19.40
N SER A 385 20.55 -13.81 19.44
CA SER A 385 21.15 -13.30 20.68
C SER A 385 20.15 -12.49 21.53
N GLY A 386 19.05 -12.04 20.92
CA GLY A 386 18.08 -11.15 21.54
C GLY A 386 18.53 -9.69 21.57
N ILE A 387 19.72 -9.36 21.04
CA ILE A 387 20.23 -7.98 21.04
C ILE A 387 19.32 -7.06 20.24
N VAL A 388 18.77 -7.54 19.11
CA VAL A 388 17.88 -6.75 18.25
C VAL A 388 16.56 -6.44 18.97
N GLU A 389 16.04 -7.40 19.73
CA GLU A 389 14.83 -7.20 20.53
C GLU A 389 15.10 -6.21 21.66
N ALA A 390 16.19 -6.39 22.40
CA ALA A 390 16.56 -5.52 23.50
C ALA A 390 16.85 -4.08 23.00
N TYR A 391 17.48 -3.93 21.83
CA TYR A 391 17.67 -2.63 21.18
C TYR A 391 16.33 -1.97 20.78
N LEU A 392 15.45 -2.71 20.12
CA LEU A 392 14.14 -2.18 19.68
C LEU A 392 13.17 -1.91 20.83
N ASN A 393 13.32 -2.61 21.96
CA ASN A 393 12.56 -2.37 23.19
C ASN A 393 13.17 -1.24 24.05
N GLY A 394 14.36 -0.74 23.70
CA GLY A 394 15.08 0.26 24.50
C GLY A 394 15.70 -0.30 25.78
N GLU A 395 15.89 -1.62 25.87
CA GLU A 395 16.56 -2.32 26.98
C GLU A 395 18.09 -2.31 26.86
N LEU A 396 18.60 -2.06 25.65
CA LEU A 396 20.00 -1.73 25.40
C LEU A 396 20.11 -0.21 25.25
N GLU A 397 20.57 0.44 26.31
CA GLU A 397 21.27 1.71 26.16
C GLU A 397 22.55 1.44 25.37
N GLU A 398 22.99 2.36 24.49
CA GLU A 398 24.37 2.34 24.02
C GLU A 398 25.26 2.18 25.26
N GLU A 399 26.22 1.24 25.23
CA GLU A 399 27.21 1.10 26.30
C GLU A 399 27.97 2.43 26.46
N ASN A 400 27.43 3.31 27.30
CA ASN A 400 28.16 4.34 28.00
C ASN A 400 28.94 3.62 29.09
N GLU A 401 30.19 3.24 28.79
CA GLU A 401 31.14 2.95 29.86
C GLU A 401 31.33 4.23 30.69
N ASN A 402 30.74 4.19 31.89
CA ASN A 402 30.75 5.17 33.00
C ASN A 402 29.65 6.24 32.97
N SER A 403 28.51 5.96 33.60
CA SER A 403 28.30 6.29 35.03
C SER A 403 26.84 6.15 35.45
N ASN A 404 26.65 5.67 36.69
CA ASN A 404 25.36 5.52 37.36
C ASN A 404 24.50 6.80 37.28
N HIS A 405 23.28 6.72 36.74
CA HIS A 405 22.13 7.42 37.33
C HIS A 405 20.80 6.69 37.07
N SER A 406 19.93 6.81 38.07
CA SER A 406 18.69 6.10 38.34
C SER A 406 17.60 6.20 37.26
N ALA A 407 16.91 5.08 37.07
CA ALA A 407 15.67 4.90 36.31
C ALA A 407 14.60 5.98 36.54
N VAL A 408 14.04 6.50 35.45
CA VAL A 408 12.73 7.16 35.42
C VAL A 408 11.93 6.58 34.25
N ASN A 409 10.80 5.97 34.57
CA ASN A 409 9.77 5.52 33.62
C ASN A 409 9.26 6.69 32.78
N SER A 410 9.10 6.49 31.46
CA SER A 410 8.00 7.13 30.71
C SER A 410 7.77 6.47 29.35
N THR A 411 6.61 5.84 29.22
CA THR A 411 5.82 5.79 27.99
C THR A 411 5.69 7.19 27.40
N ASP A 412 6.11 7.44 26.16
CA ASP A 412 5.68 8.64 25.45
C ASP A 412 5.62 8.50 23.92
N ASN A 413 4.62 9.19 23.37
CA ASN A 413 4.12 9.18 22.00
C ASN A 413 5.12 9.65 20.94
N LEU A 414 5.08 9.03 19.75
CA LEU A 414 5.94 9.27 18.59
C LEU A 414 5.73 10.62 17.85
N SER A 415 4.92 11.55 18.36
CA SER A 415 4.53 12.78 17.62
C SER A 415 5.32 14.04 17.98
N SER A 416 6.40 13.94 18.75
CA SER A 416 7.33 15.05 18.94
C SER A 416 8.72 14.53 19.29
N ARG A 417 9.50 14.10 18.29
CA ARG A 417 10.95 14.02 18.49
C ARG A 417 11.47 15.46 18.61
N LYS A 418 11.57 15.96 19.84
CA LYS A 418 12.40 17.12 20.12
C LYS A 418 13.85 16.69 19.86
N VAL A 419 14.54 17.40 18.97
CA VAL A 419 15.98 17.28 18.83
C VAL A 419 16.60 17.47 20.22
N PRO A 420 17.54 16.60 20.65
CA PRO A 420 18.19 16.77 21.95
C PRO A 420 18.81 18.17 22.05
N ALA A 421 18.75 18.79 23.22
CA ALA A 421 19.31 20.14 23.40
C ALA A 421 20.85 20.10 23.33
N TYR A 422 21.45 21.14 22.75
CA TYR A 422 22.89 21.34 22.82
C TYR A 422 23.38 21.45 24.26
N THR A 423 24.50 20.77 24.55
CA THR A 423 25.18 20.85 25.85
C THR A 423 26.57 21.46 25.66
N PRO A 424 26.84 22.68 26.15
CA PRO A 424 28.16 23.31 26.02
C PRO A 424 29.28 22.50 26.67
N VAL A 425 30.50 22.58 26.12
CA VAL A 425 31.70 21.97 26.71
C VAL A 425 31.94 22.52 28.12
N GLY A 426 31.88 21.61 29.11
CA GLY A 426 32.11 21.90 30.52
C GLY A 426 33.57 21.77 30.93
N ASN A 427 33.87 22.14 32.19
CA ASN A 427 35.22 22.01 32.75
C ASN A 427 35.66 20.55 32.95
N ASP A 428 34.70 19.63 33.04
CA ASP A 428 34.94 18.19 33.22
C ASP A 428 35.12 17.45 31.89
N ASP A 429 34.87 18.14 30.76
CA ASP A 429 35.07 17.58 29.43
C ASP A 429 36.54 17.54 29.05
N THR A 430 36.95 16.41 28.49
CA THR A 430 38.32 16.22 27.98
C THR A 430 38.33 16.16 26.46
N TRP A 431 39.48 16.42 25.85
CA TRP A 431 39.61 16.40 24.39
C TRP A 431 40.16 15.05 23.92
N LEU A 432 39.34 14.32 23.16
CA LEU A 432 39.69 13.07 22.51
C LEU A 432 40.43 13.35 21.20
N SER A 433 41.40 12.51 20.83
CA SER A 433 42.10 12.59 19.55
C SER A 433 41.52 11.61 18.54
N TYR A 434 41.25 12.08 17.33
CA TYR A 434 40.89 11.28 16.17
C TYR A 434 42.05 11.26 15.17
N TYR A 435 42.37 10.08 14.62
CA TYR A 435 43.38 9.91 13.59
C TYR A 435 42.94 8.87 12.56
N ASP A 436 43.00 9.22 11.29
CA ASP A 436 42.86 8.28 10.18
C ASP A 436 44.22 8.03 9.49
N ALA A 437 44.64 6.78 9.50
CA ALA A 437 45.95 6.37 9.00
C ALA A 437 46.06 6.46 7.47
N THR A 438 44.94 6.31 6.75
CA THR A 438 44.88 6.29 5.28
C THR A 438 44.98 7.70 4.70
N THR A 439 44.22 8.62 5.27
CA THR A 439 44.17 10.00 4.81
C THR A 439 45.20 10.90 5.48
N LYS A 440 45.81 10.45 6.60
CA LYS A 440 46.66 11.25 7.49
C LYS A 440 45.91 12.44 8.10
N PHE A 441 44.58 12.32 8.17
CA PHE A 441 43.72 13.29 8.81
C PHE A 441 43.74 13.08 10.33
N SER A 442 43.78 14.16 11.09
CA SER A 442 43.57 14.14 12.53
C SER A 442 42.89 15.40 13.03
N CYS A 443 42.19 15.27 14.14
CA CYS A 443 41.63 16.39 14.90
C CYS A 443 41.46 15.97 16.36
N GLN A 444 41.09 16.92 17.20
CA GLN A 444 40.63 16.72 18.55
C GLN A 444 39.19 17.18 18.68
N TYR A 445 38.42 16.50 19.53
CA TYR A 445 37.04 16.86 19.84
C TYR A 445 36.72 16.57 21.32
N PRO A 446 35.85 17.37 21.94
CA PRO A 446 35.53 17.22 23.36
C PRO A 446 34.63 16.00 23.62
N THR A 447 34.68 15.45 24.84
CA THR A 447 33.95 14.23 25.25
C THR A 447 32.44 14.32 25.16
N ASN A 448 31.87 15.52 25.32
CA ASN A 448 30.43 15.76 25.18
C ASN A 448 29.94 15.81 23.71
N TRP A 449 30.85 15.76 22.73
CA TRP A 449 30.50 15.59 21.32
C TRP A 449 30.57 14.10 20.95
N THR A 450 29.40 13.53 20.71
CA THR A 450 29.25 12.08 20.50
C THR A 450 29.68 11.71 19.09
N LYS A 451 30.62 10.77 18.96
CA LYS A 451 31.01 10.20 17.68
C LYS A 451 30.00 9.16 17.22
N ILE A 452 29.43 9.33 16.04
CA ILE A 452 28.53 8.35 15.44
C ILE A 452 29.33 7.28 14.70
N ALA A 453 29.21 6.02 15.15
CA ALA A 453 29.80 4.86 14.50
C ALA A 453 28.89 4.30 13.39
N GLY A 454 29.47 3.74 12.33
CA GLY A 454 28.70 3.06 11.26
C GLY A 454 27.87 3.98 10.35
N ALA A 455 28.14 5.28 10.33
CA ALA A 455 27.50 6.22 9.43
C ALA A 455 27.67 5.76 7.98
N LYS A 456 26.56 5.56 7.25
CA LYS A 456 26.59 5.22 5.82
C LYS A 456 26.96 6.44 4.99
N GLY A 457 27.55 6.21 3.82
CA GLY A 457 27.70 7.27 2.82
C GLY A 457 26.33 7.89 2.47
N ILE A 458 26.32 9.16 2.08
CA ILE A 458 25.11 9.95 1.80
C ILE A 458 24.24 9.32 0.69
N ILE A 459 24.85 8.49 -0.16
CA ILE A 459 24.20 7.67 -1.19
C ILE A 459 24.70 6.23 -1.10
N ASP A 460 23.87 5.28 -1.52
CA ASP A 460 24.25 3.86 -1.56
C ASP A 460 25.51 3.64 -2.40
N GLY A 461 26.54 3.05 -1.79
CA GLY A 461 27.85 2.83 -2.40
C GLY A 461 28.88 3.95 -2.20
N ALA A 462 28.53 5.08 -1.58
CA ALA A 462 29.52 6.07 -1.17
C ALA A 462 30.30 5.62 0.07
N GLU A 463 31.59 5.96 0.11
CA GLU A 463 32.43 5.71 1.29
C GLU A 463 31.84 6.42 2.53
N PRO A 464 31.88 5.78 3.70
CA PRO A 464 31.42 6.38 4.94
C PRO A 464 32.28 7.61 5.30
N PRO A 465 31.72 8.58 6.05
CA PRO A 465 32.51 9.70 6.54
C PRO A 465 33.64 9.20 7.44
N LEU A 466 34.78 9.89 7.40
CA LEU A 466 35.90 9.65 8.32
C LEU A 466 35.44 9.84 9.77
N LEU A 467 34.72 10.92 10.03
CA LEU A 467 34.25 11.27 11.37
C LEU A 467 32.90 11.96 11.27
N MET A 468 31.97 11.54 12.11
CA MET A 468 30.70 12.24 12.32
C MET A 468 30.52 12.45 13.82
N LEU A 469 30.36 13.71 14.23
CA LEU A 469 30.15 14.12 15.62
C LEU A 469 28.79 14.82 15.74
N VAL A 470 28.09 14.57 16.85
CA VAL A 470 26.82 15.23 17.17
C VAL A 470 26.79 15.74 18.61
N ASN A 471 26.13 16.87 18.84
CA ASN A 471 25.80 17.39 20.17
C ASN A 471 24.48 18.18 20.07
N GLY A 472 23.43 17.63 20.66
CA GLY A 472 22.08 18.12 20.44
C GLY A 472 21.65 17.96 18.98
N GLY A 473 21.18 19.05 18.37
CA GLY A 473 20.91 19.11 16.92
C GLY A 473 22.13 19.36 16.06
N ASN A 474 23.25 19.78 16.67
CA ASN A 474 24.43 20.21 15.95
C ASN A 474 25.24 19.00 15.47
N GLN A 475 25.81 19.12 14.28
CA GLN A 475 26.55 18.04 13.63
C GLN A 475 27.83 18.55 12.96
N LEU A 476 28.89 17.74 13.01
CA LEU A 476 30.10 17.89 12.19
C LEU A 476 30.38 16.58 11.46
N THR A 477 30.55 16.63 10.15
CA THR A 477 30.84 15.47 9.30
C THR A 477 32.08 15.73 8.47
N ILE A 478 33.01 14.79 8.45
CA ILE A 478 34.26 14.87 7.71
C ILE A 478 34.31 13.75 6.69
N THR A 479 34.45 14.10 5.41
CA THR A 479 34.63 13.14 4.32
C THR A 479 35.95 13.39 3.61
N ALA A 480 36.51 12.33 3.06
CA ALA A 480 37.69 12.39 2.20
C ALA A 480 37.45 11.51 0.97
N LEU A 481 37.60 12.09 -0.22
CA LEU A 481 37.45 11.39 -1.48
C LEU A 481 38.75 11.47 -2.28
N THR A 482 39.21 10.34 -2.80
CA THR A 482 40.39 10.26 -3.67
C THR A 482 39.94 9.89 -5.08
N TYR A 483 40.48 10.56 -6.10
CA TYR A 483 40.05 10.39 -7.49
C TYR A 483 41.11 9.70 -8.34
N ASP A 484 40.65 8.85 -9.26
CA ASP A 484 41.52 8.07 -10.13
C ASP A 484 42.25 8.96 -11.15
N THR A 485 41.57 9.98 -11.68
CA THR A 485 42.15 10.89 -12.68
C THR A 485 42.22 12.34 -12.22
N GLN A 486 43.21 13.10 -12.74
CA GLN A 486 43.29 14.54 -12.49
C GLN A 486 42.04 15.26 -13.02
N LYS A 487 41.48 14.78 -14.14
CA LYS A 487 40.29 15.36 -14.75
C LYS A 487 39.05 15.24 -13.86
N GLU A 488 38.84 14.08 -13.25
CA GLU A 488 37.75 13.88 -12.28
C GLU A 488 37.95 14.74 -11.03
N PHE A 489 39.18 14.82 -10.52
CA PHE A 489 39.49 15.69 -9.39
C PHE A 489 39.18 17.16 -9.66
N GLU A 490 39.64 17.72 -10.79
CA GLU A 490 39.34 19.12 -11.14
C GLU A 490 37.85 19.35 -11.37
N HIS A 491 37.15 18.39 -12.00
CA HIS A 491 35.71 18.48 -12.21
C HIS A 491 34.93 18.48 -10.89
N MET A 492 35.28 17.59 -9.97
CA MET A 492 34.64 17.52 -8.65
C MET A 492 34.99 18.72 -7.77
N LYS A 493 36.21 19.27 -7.89
CA LYS A 493 36.61 20.52 -7.26
C LYS A 493 35.76 21.69 -7.74
N GLU A 494 35.52 21.81 -9.05
CA GLU A 494 34.65 22.83 -9.62
C GLU A 494 33.19 22.68 -9.14
N LEU A 495 32.65 21.46 -9.17
CA LEU A 495 31.27 21.18 -8.71
C LEU A 495 31.08 21.47 -7.22
N SER A 496 32.04 21.07 -6.37
CA SER A 496 31.96 21.26 -4.91
C SER A 496 32.01 22.75 -4.52
N LEU A 497 32.56 23.60 -5.38
CA LEU A 497 32.63 25.05 -5.18
C LEU A 497 31.47 25.80 -5.87
N THR A 498 30.56 25.09 -6.54
CA THR A 498 29.41 25.71 -7.20
C THR A 498 28.36 26.08 -6.15
N LEU A 499 28.12 27.37 -5.98
CA LEU A 499 27.11 27.87 -5.05
C LEU A 499 25.68 27.50 -5.52
N PRO A 500 24.76 27.18 -4.59
CA PRO A 500 23.35 26.98 -4.91
C PRO A 500 22.75 28.20 -5.60
N ARG A 501 21.93 27.94 -6.61
CA ARG A 501 21.32 28.97 -7.46
C ARG A 501 19.83 29.04 -7.19
N ASN A 502 19.27 30.25 -7.19
CA ASN A 502 17.83 30.47 -7.16
C ASN A 502 17.16 29.98 -8.46
N ALA A 503 15.83 30.07 -8.54
CA ALA A 503 15.06 29.62 -9.71
C ALA A 503 15.44 30.36 -11.02
N GLN A 504 16.14 31.49 -10.91
CA GLN A 504 16.60 32.33 -12.01
C GLN A 504 18.05 32.00 -12.41
N GLY A 505 18.69 31.04 -11.74
CA GLY A 505 20.07 30.63 -12.00
C GLY A 505 21.13 31.57 -11.40
N GLU A 506 20.75 32.53 -10.57
CA GLU A 506 21.66 33.42 -9.85
C GLU A 506 22.08 32.79 -8.52
N PRO A 507 23.29 33.03 -7.99
CA PRO A 507 23.66 32.57 -6.64
C PRO A 507 22.61 33.02 -5.63
N SER A 508 22.13 32.10 -4.80
CA SER A 508 21.16 32.45 -3.74
C SER A 508 21.77 33.52 -2.81
N GLU A 509 20.97 34.53 -2.47
CA GLU A 509 21.42 35.77 -1.80
C GLU A 509 22.06 35.54 -0.41
N ASP A 510 21.80 34.38 0.20
CA ASP A 510 22.15 34.08 1.59
C ASP A 510 23.45 33.26 1.74
N TYR A 511 24.12 32.93 0.64
CA TYR A 511 25.36 32.13 0.65
C TYR A 511 26.61 33.02 0.72
N GLN A 512 27.55 32.69 1.61
CA GLN A 512 28.84 33.36 1.72
C GLN A 512 29.98 32.41 1.37
N LEU A 513 30.90 32.87 0.51
CA LEU A 513 32.14 32.16 0.17
C LEU A 513 33.34 32.97 0.63
N SER A 514 34.25 32.33 1.37
CA SER A 514 35.48 32.94 1.85
C SER A 514 36.64 31.95 1.84
N ASN A 515 37.88 32.45 1.79
CA ASN A 515 39.06 31.61 1.96
C ASN A 515 39.55 31.73 3.39
N VAL A 516 39.80 30.59 4.04
CA VAL A 516 40.30 30.51 5.41
C VAL A 516 41.55 29.66 5.46
N ASN A 517 42.37 29.85 6.50
CA ASN A 517 43.56 29.04 6.72
C ASN A 517 43.44 28.37 8.09
N ILE A 518 43.40 27.04 8.10
CA ILE A 518 43.30 26.21 9.32
C ILE A 518 44.61 25.43 9.45
N ASN A 519 45.45 25.77 10.43
CA ASN A 519 46.74 25.13 10.68
C ASN A 519 47.65 25.00 9.45
N GLY A 520 47.70 26.03 8.60
CA GLY A 520 48.50 26.03 7.37
C GLY A 520 47.82 25.38 6.17
N LEU A 521 46.58 24.89 6.33
CA LEU A 521 45.77 24.33 5.25
C LEU A 521 44.88 25.44 4.65
N PRO A 522 45.09 25.86 3.39
CA PRO A 522 44.20 26.79 2.72
C PRO A 522 42.89 26.08 2.37
N MET A 523 41.79 26.51 2.98
CA MET A 523 40.45 25.94 2.78
C MET A 523 39.49 26.99 2.20
N THR A 524 38.53 26.53 1.40
CA THR A 524 37.39 27.35 1.00
C THR A 524 36.22 27.09 1.94
N LYS A 525 35.73 28.15 2.59
CA LYS A 525 34.57 28.13 3.49
C LYS A 525 33.34 28.63 2.76
N ILE A 526 32.29 27.81 2.76
CA ILE A 526 30.95 28.15 2.28
C ILE A 526 30.03 28.17 3.50
N THR A 527 29.15 29.16 3.61
CA THR A 527 28.17 29.26 4.70
C THR A 527 26.81 29.65 4.15
N ASN A 528 25.76 28.98 4.62
CA ASN A 528 24.39 29.23 4.17
C ASN A 528 23.34 28.83 5.20
N PRO A 529 22.22 29.57 5.28
CA PRO A 529 21.05 29.08 5.97
C PRO A 529 20.41 27.93 5.19
N LEU A 530 19.88 26.96 5.92
CA LEU A 530 19.20 25.78 5.41
C LEU A 530 17.93 25.58 6.23
N HIS A 531 16.78 25.58 5.57
CA HIS A 531 15.51 25.21 6.20
C HIS A 531 15.31 23.70 6.10
N ILE A 532 15.28 23.00 7.23
CA ILE A 532 15.07 21.55 7.30
C ILE A 532 13.63 21.30 7.75
N GLY A 533 12.76 21.00 6.80
CA GLY A 533 11.34 20.70 7.02
C GLY A 533 10.63 20.39 5.71
N ALA A 534 9.47 19.72 5.78
CA ALA A 534 8.62 19.61 4.59
C ALA A 534 8.11 21.02 4.20
N PRO A 535 7.88 21.31 2.91
CA PRO A 535 7.49 22.64 2.45
C PRO A 535 6.26 23.25 3.15
N ASP A 536 5.42 22.39 3.75
CA ASP A 536 4.16 22.74 4.39
C ASP A 536 4.14 22.44 5.91
N GLU A 537 5.29 22.13 6.52
CA GLU A 537 5.43 21.87 7.97
C GLU A 537 6.35 22.91 8.62
N PRO A 538 6.18 23.22 9.92
CA PRO A 538 7.15 24.05 10.65
C PRO A 538 8.50 23.31 10.69
N GLY A 539 9.42 23.71 9.81
CA GLY A 539 10.80 23.24 9.81
C GLY A 539 11.71 24.06 10.72
N GLU A 540 12.96 23.65 10.81
CA GLU A 540 13.98 24.32 11.61
C GLU A 540 15.01 24.99 10.70
N ASP A 541 15.37 26.23 11.02
CA ASP A 541 16.41 26.97 10.32
C ASP A 541 17.77 26.60 10.91
N VAL A 542 18.67 26.14 10.05
CA VAL A 542 19.99 25.62 10.42
C VAL A 542 21.04 26.38 9.64
N LYS A 543 22.15 26.73 10.29
CA LYS A 543 23.30 27.29 9.60
C LYS A 543 24.22 26.16 9.15
N GLN A 544 24.32 25.97 7.84
CA GLN A 544 25.28 25.06 7.24
C GLN A 544 26.61 25.80 7.00
N ILE A 545 27.71 25.15 7.39
CA ILE A 545 29.07 25.62 7.10
C ILE A 545 29.86 24.47 6.48
N VAL A 546 30.44 24.69 5.31
CA VAL A 546 31.25 23.68 4.61
C VAL A 546 32.67 24.21 4.42
N LEU A 547 33.67 23.43 4.84
CA LEU A 547 35.07 23.68 4.54
C LEU A 547 35.59 22.66 3.54
N HIS A 548 36.11 23.13 2.42
CA HIS A 548 36.76 22.31 1.42
C HIS A 548 38.27 22.49 1.44
N TYR A 549 39.00 21.38 1.54
CA TYR A 549 40.44 21.34 1.34
C TYR A 549 40.78 20.42 0.16
N PHE A 550 41.59 20.92 -0.78
CA PHE A 550 41.97 20.20 -1.99
C PHE A 550 43.47 19.89 -1.96
N GLN A 551 43.81 18.61 -1.84
CA GLN A 551 45.19 18.12 -1.88
C GLN A 551 45.52 17.65 -3.30
N GLU A 552 45.93 18.60 -4.15
CA GLU A 552 46.15 18.37 -5.59
C GLU A 552 47.17 17.27 -5.87
N SER A 553 48.26 17.19 -5.07
CA SER A 553 49.31 16.19 -5.23
C SER A 553 48.83 14.74 -5.09
N LYS A 554 47.73 14.52 -4.36
CA LYS A 554 47.12 13.19 -4.16
C LYS A 554 45.78 13.03 -4.89
N LYS A 555 45.33 14.02 -5.66
CA LYS A 555 43.97 14.08 -6.24
C LYS A 555 42.93 13.74 -5.17
N ARG A 556 42.99 14.42 -4.03
CA ARG A 556 42.13 14.14 -2.87
C ARG A 556 41.43 15.40 -2.41
N SER A 557 40.14 15.30 -2.11
CA SER A 557 39.35 16.38 -1.53
C SER A 557 38.86 16.00 -0.15
N PHE A 558 38.93 16.92 0.79
CA PHE A 558 38.29 16.82 2.09
C PHE A 558 37.11 17.80 2.14
N ALA A 559 35.99 17.35 2.68
CA ALA A 559 34.85 18.21 2.99
C ALA A 559 34.49 18.06 4.47
N ILE A 560 34.48 19.17 5.20
CA ILE A 560 34.04 19.25 6.59
C ILE A 560 32.72 20.03 6.59
N VAL A 561 31.63 19.32 6.81
CA VAL A 561 30.27 19.88 6.80
C VAL A 561 29.78 19.99 8.22
N MET A 562 29.37 21.19 8.62
CA MET A 562 28.75 21.46 9.91
C MET A 562 27.31 21.92 9.71
N LEU A 563 26.43 21.42 10.56
CA LEU A 563 25.05 21.89 10.70
C LEU A 563 24.93 22.45 12.11
N VAL A 564 24.67 23.75 12.21
CA VAL A 564 24.59 24.50 13.47
C VAL A 564 23.14 24.91 13.69
N TYR A 565 22.50 24.26 14.64
CA TYR A 565 21.15 24.56 15.12
C TYR A 565 21.20 25.55 16.28
N ASP A 566 22.20 25.42 17.16
CA ASP A 566 22.42 26.30 18.30
C ASP A 566 23.67 27.16 18.04
N GLU A 567 23.52 28.48 17.97
CA GLU A 567 24.65 29.39 17.65
C GLU A 567 25.84 29.23 18.62
N GLU A 568 25.57 28.87 19.88
CA GLU A 568 26.60 28.63 20.89
C GLU A 568 27.52 27.44 20.55
N ALA A 569 27.01 26.44 19.81
CA ALA A 569 27.75 25.27 19.36
C ALA A 569 28.84 25.60 18.32
N GLU A 570 28.74 26.77 17.66
CA GLU A 570 29.75 27.22 16.70
C GLU A 570 31.13 27.42 17.37
N THR A 571 31.16 27.72 18.68
CA THR A 571 32.40 27.85 19.44
C THR A 571 33.14 26.52 19.53
N ASP A 572 32.43 25.45 19.90
CA ASP A 572 32.97 24.09 20.00
C ASP A 572 33.44 23.59 18.64
N LEU A 573 32.61 23.77 17.62
CA LEU A 573 32.89 23.38 16.24
C LEU A 573 34.14 24.07 15.69
N ASN A 574 34.29 25.38 15.95
CA ASN A 574 35.49 26.11 15.57
C ASN A 574 36.73 25.62 16.33
N ALA A 575 36.60 25.26 17.60
CA ALA A 575 37.69 24.67 18.38
C ALA A 575 38.10 23.30 17.82
N ILE A 576 37.14 22.43 17.48
CA ILE A 576 37.40 21.15 16.77
C ILE A 576 38.13 21.42 15.46
N ILE A 577 37.67 22.36 14.64
CA ILE A 577 38.29 22.71 13.36
C ILE A 577 39.71 23.23 13.54
N SER A 578 39.94 24.07 14.55
CA SER A 578 41.25 24.64 14.84
C SER A 578 42.30 23.58 15.23
N SER A 579 41.88 22.37 15.55
CA SER A 579 42.77 21.24 15.84
C SER A 579 43.10 20.36 14.62
N ILE A 580 42.46 20.63 13.47
CA ILE A 580 42.61 19.80 12.27
C ILE A 580 44.03 19.84 11.75
N GLN A 581 44.58 18.66 11.46
CA GLN A 581 45.86 18.48 10.79
C GLN A 581 45.73 17.44 9.70
N ILE A 582 46.32 17.75 8.53
CA ILE A 582 46.43 16.83 7.40
C ILE A 582 47.90 16.82 7.00
N THR A 583 48.60 15.75 7.33
CA THR A 583 50.03 15.62 7.00
C THR A 583 50.17 15.35 5.50
N GLN A 584 50.97 16.15 4.81
CA GLN A 584 51.14 16.10 3.35
C GLN A 584 51.63 14.74 2.84
#